data_AF-A0A538DCU1-F1
#
_entry.id   AF-A0A538DCU1-F1
#
_cell.length_a   1.000
_cell.length_b   1.000
_cell.length_c   1.000
_cell.angle_alpha   90.00
_cell.angle_beta   90.00
_cell.angle_gamma   90.00
#
_symmetry.space_group_name_H-M   'P 1'
#
loop_
_entity.id
_entity.type
_entity.pdbx_description
1 polymer ?
#
loop_
_entity_poly.entity_id
_entity_poly.type
_entity_poly.pdbx_seq_one_letter_code
_entity_poly.pdbx_strand_id
1 'polypeptide(L)'
;MTERDTDIEFDFFDEPETQEAAERTRAPRRPPPGGPRRPIRPPAGFIPMLRLAGLIAFLILAAVLLVVAARGCASNSKHDRYRSYLDNVRSIAASSDGVGKDLNRTLAATGIKESALESKVTALAAREQQDVARARDLNPPGPLRVEHDHLIEVLQLRASALSRLSGAFRQTATAKDATTSGRLIADQARLLVASDVNWDFYFKEPTQQELKDQGVSDVGAVPDSNIISNPDLASTQAMTDVWRRVHGAATGGAPTGKHGSALTSVTALPDGKKLNPSGAASDNQITASTDLAFQVAVTDSGDFQEFNVGVTLTIQKSTKPIVLHKKIDVINAGETKTVTFTNIDLNGLFGLPTTVKVDVAPVPGERTVTNNSAEYKVIFSVA
;
A
#
# COMPACT_ATOMS: atom_id res chain seq x y z
N MET A 1 53.52 45.17 -20.01
CA MET A 1 54.11 44.22 -19.03
C MET A 1 53.29 42.94 -19.16
N THR A 2 53.48 42.17 -20.24
CA THR A 2 54.36 40.98 -20.37
C THR A 2 53.91 39.86 -19.44
N GLU A 3 53.15 38.87 -19.95
CA GLU A 3 53.59 37.60 -20.61
C GLU A 3 53.20 36.46 -19.64
N ARG A 4 52.58 35.34 -20.01
CA ARG A 4 52.73 34.49 -21.20
C ARG A 4 51.44 33.75 -21.58
N ASP A 5 51.27 33.61 -22.90
CA ASP A 5 50.44 32.66 -23.64
C ASP A 5 51.04 31.24 -23.64
N THR A 6 50.17 30.24 -23.81
CA THR A 6 50.43 29.10 -24.70
C THR A 6 49.10 28.65 -25.33
N ASP A 7 48.95 28.97 -26.61
CA ASP A 7 47.93 28.46 -27.53
C ASP A 7 48.23 27.02 -27.96
N ILE A 8 47.17 26.21 -28.10
CA ILE A 8 47.21 24.88 -28.72
C ILE A 8 46.47 25.00 -30.05
N GLU A 9 47.24 25.04 -31.13
CA GLU A 9 46.77 25.15 -32.51
C GLU A 9 46.69 23.74 -33.13
N PHE A 10 45.49 23.39 -33.61
CA PHE A 10 45.17 22.14 -34.31
C PHE A 10 45.52 22.30 -35.78
N ASP A 11 46.45 21.47 -36.29
CA ASP A 11 46.70 21.40 -37.73
C ASP A 11 46.13 20.11 -38.32
N PHE A 12 45.33 20.32 -39.35
CA PHE A 12 44.40 19.44 -40.00
C PHE A 12 45.00 19.19 -41.38
N PHE A 13 45.68 18.07 -41.59
CA PHE A 13 46.29 17.79 -42.89
C PHE A 13 45.38 16.92 -43.76
N ASP A 14 45.01 17.55 -44.87
CA ASP A 14 44.17 17.12 -45.99
C ASP A 14 44.53 15.76 -46.62
N GLU A 15 43.49 15.01 -47.00
CA GLU A 15 43.52 13.95 -48.03
C GLU A 15 43.77 14.54 -49.43
N PRO A 16 44.27 13.73 -50.39
CA PRO A 16 43.35 13.35 -51.46
C PRO A 16 43.51 11.94 -52.10
N GLU A 17 42.36 11.46 -52.59
CA GLU A 17 42.01 10.69 -53.81
C GLU A 17 42.69 9.36 -54.23
N THR A 18 41.84 8.32 -54.26
CA THR A 18 41.68 7.16 -55.17
C THR A 18 42.59 6.93 -56.38
N GLN A 19 43.02 5.67 -56.61
CA GLN A 19 42.90 4.95 -57.91
C GLN A 19 43.25 3.44 -57.84
N GLU A 20 42.81 2.71 -58.89
CA GLU A 20 42.52 1.27 -59.02
C GLU A 20 43.70 0.30 -59.31
N ALA A 21 43.42 -0.99 -59.03
CA ALA A 21 43.73 -2.25 -59.76
C ALA A 21 45.09 -2.53 -60.45
N ALA A 22 45.64 -3.74 -60.21
CA ALA A 22 46.26 -4.57 -61.25
C ALA A 22 46.40 -6.06 -60.85
N GLU A 23 46.49 -6.90 -61.88
CA GLU A 23 46.17 -8.32 -61.97
C GLU A 23 47.44 -9.18 -62.28
N ARG A 24 47.46 -10.44 -61.79
CA ARG A 24 48.21 -11.66 -62.25
C ARG A 24 49.74 -11.62 -62.46
N THR A 25 50.44 -12.73 -62.10
CA THR A 25 51.10 -13.70 -63.04
C THR A 25 51.85 -14.82 -62.26
N ARG A 26 51.98 -16.01 -62.87
CA ARG A 26 52.42 -17.33 -62.34
C ARG A 26 53.93 -17.67 -62.54
N ALA A 27 54.34 -18.73 -61.81
CA ALA A 27 55.30 -19.84 -62.14
C ALA A 27 56.81 -19.65 -61.82
N PRO A 28 57.64 -20.73 -61.62
CA PRO A 28 57.42 -22.16 -61.91
C PRO A 28 57.91 -23.22 -60.88
N ARG A 29 57.66 -24.51 -61.20
CA ARG A 29 57.97 -25.78 -60.49
C ARG A 29 59.39 -26.32 -60.72
N ARG A 30 59.87 -27.21 -59.82
CA ARG A 30 60.84 -28.29 -60.11
C ARG A 30 60.62 -29.57 -59.22
N PRO A 31 60.92 -30.82 -59.69
CA PRO A 31 60.56 -32.11 -59.03
C PRO A 31 61.81 -32.94 -58.54
N PRO A 32 61.73 -34.29 -58.30
CA PRO A 32 61.34 -35.11 -57.11
C PRO A 32 62.58 -35.85 -56.45
N PRO A 33 62.49 -36.80 -55.45
CA PRO A 33 62.13 -38.23 -55.69
C PRO A 33 61.54 -39.09 -54.50
N GLY A 34 60.69 -40.08 -54.82
CA GLY A 34 60.80 -41.51 -54.42
C GLY A 34 60.56 -42.08 -53.00
N GLY A 35 59.31 -42.54 -52.72
CA GLY A 35 58.91 -43.83 -52.05
C GLY A 35 59.00 -44.02 -50.51
N PRO A 36 58.43 -45.09 -49.88
CA PRO A 36 57.21 -45.86 -50.19
C PRO A 36 56.32 -46.29 -48.96
N ARG A 37 55.17 -46.92 -49.26
CA ARG A 37 54.32 -47.88 -48.48
C ARG A 37 53.21 -47.39 -47.51
N ARG A 38 52.01 -47.95 -47.74
CA ARG A 38 50.75 -47.89 -46.97
C ARG A 38 50.80 -48.76 -45.70
N PRO A 39 49.82 -48.62 -44.79
CA PRO A 39 48.81 -49.68 -44.69
C PRO A 39 47.34 -49.21 -44.58
N ILE A 40 46.51 -49.95 -45.33
CA ILE A 40 45.18 -50.54 -45.02
C ILE A 40 44.12 -49.66 -44.32
N ARG A 41 43.08 -49.31 -45.10
CA ARG A 41 41.75 -48.87 -44.67
C ARG A 41 40.84 -50.09 -44.41
N PRO A 42 39.94 -50.05 -43.40
CA PRO A 42 38.70 -50.83 -43.42
C PRO A 42 37.62 -50.10 -44.27
N PRO A 43 36.61 -50.84 -44.78
CA PRO A 43 35.69 -50.35 -45.79
C PRO A 43 34.69 -49.32 -45.25
N ALA A 44 34.43 -48.30 -46.06
CA ALA A 44 33.37 -47.32 -45.83
C ALA A 44 32.01 -47.98 -46.07
N GLY A 45 31.26 -48.18 -44.99
CA GLY A 45 29.83 -48.50 -45.03
C GLY A 45 28.99 -47.25 -45.28
N PHE A 46 28.10 -47.34 -46.26
CA PHE A 46 27.16 -46.33 -46.70
C PHE A 46 26.13 -45.97 -45.63
N ILE A 47 26.32 -44.88 -44.86
CA ILE A 47 25.25 -43.92 -44.46
C ILE A 47 25.88 -42.52 -44.17
N PRO A 48 26.18 -41.66 -45.16
CA PRO A 48 26.78 -40.35 -44.89
C PRO A 48 25.82 -39.14 -44.94
N MET A 49 24.55 -39.26 -45.35
CA MET A 49 23.63 -38.11 -45.42
C MET A 49 22.74 -37.90 -44.18
N LEU A 50 22.45 -38.94 -43.39
CA LEU A 50 21.65 -38.81 -42.17
C LEU A 50 22.42 -38.19 -40.99
N ARG A 51 23.75 -38.33 -40.96
CA ARG A 51 24.58 -37.76 -39.89
C ARG A 51 24.72 -36.25 -39.99
N LEU A 52 24.78 -35.68 -41.20
CA LEU A 52 24.90 -34.23 -41.37
C LEU A 52 23.57 -33.53 -41.07
N ALA A 53 22.45 -34.06 -41.54
CA ALA A 53 21.12 -33.54 -41.24
C ALA A 53 20.79 -33.63 -39.74
N GLY A 54 21.15 -34.73 -39.08
CA GLY A 54 21.01 -34.89 -37.63
C GLY A 54 21.87 -33.90 -36.83
N LEU A 55 23.07 -33.59 -37.29
CA LEU A 55 23.98 -32.64 -36.62
C LEU A 55 23.49 -31.19 -36.77
N ILE A 56 22.96 -30.81 -37.93
CA ILE A 56 22.33 -29.50 -38.16
C ILE A 56 21.06 -29.35 -37.31
N ALA A 57 20.19 -30.37 -37.28
CA ALA A 57 18.99 -30.36 -36.45
C ALA A 57 19.33 -30.26 -34.95
N PHE A 58 20.37 -30.97 -34.49
CA PHE A 58 20.87 -30.86 -33.12
C PHE A 58 21.46 -29.48 -32.81
N LEU A 59 22.20 -28.87 -33.74
CA LEU A 59 22.74 -27.51 -33.59
C LEU A 59 21.63 -26.46 -33.50
N ILE A 60 20.60 -26.58 -34.33
CA ILE A 60 19.42 -25.71 -34.29
C ILE A 60 18.67 -25.91 -32.96
N LEU A 61 18.46 -27.15 -32.54
CA LEU A 61 17.81 -27.46 -31.25
C LEU A 61 18.63 -26.92 -30.07
N ALA A 62 19.95 -27.09 -30.08
CA ALA A 62 20.85 -26.56 -29.08
C ALA A 62 20.84 -25.04 -29.05
N ALA A 63 20.82 -24.37 -30.21
CA ALA A 63 20.70 -22.92 -30.30
C ALA A 63 19.36 -22.41 -29.77
N VAL A 64 18.25 -23.09 -30.08
CA VAL A 64 16.92 -22.77 -29.55
C VAL A 64 16.87 -22.97 -28.04
N LEU A 65 17.40 -24.08 -27.52
CA LEU A 65 17.51 -24.33 -26.08
C LEU A 65 18.40 -23.30 -25.38
N LEU A 66 19.51 -22.87 -26.01
CA LEU A 66 20.37 -21.81 -25.48
C LEU A 66 19.66 -20.46 -25.43
N VAL A 67 18.91 -20.10 -26.47
CA VAL A 67 18.11 -18.86 -26.50
C VAL A 67 16.99 -18.90 -25.47
N VAL A 68 16.31 -20.05 -25.31
CA VAL A 68 15.27 -20.24 -24.30
C VAL A 68 15.86 -20.23 -22.89
N ALA A 69 17.01 -20.85 -22.67
CA ALA A 69 17.72 -20.82 -21.38
C ALA A 69 18.24 -19.43 -21.03
N ALA A 70 18.81 -18.71 -22.00
CA ALA A 70 19.26 -17.32 -21.83
C ALA A 70 18.08 -16.38 -21.55
N ARG A 71 16.95 -16.55 -22.25
CA ARG A 71 15.70 -15.81 -21.98
C ARG A 71 15.10 -16.19 -20.62
N GLY A 72 15.22 -17.45 -20.17
CA GLY A 72 14.79 -17.90 -18.85
C GLY A 72 15.59 -17.25 -17.71
N CYS A 73 16.92 -17.19 -17.82
CA CYS A 73 17.77 -16.51 -16.83
C CYS A 73 17.58 -14.98 -16.83
N ALA A 74 17.37 -14.36 -17.99
CA ALA A 74 17.12 -12.93 -18.11
C ALA A 74 15.70 -12.54 -17.62
N SER A 75 14.71 -13.42 -17.81
CA SER A 75 13.35 -13.21 -17.30
C SER A 75 13.29 -13.32 -15.77
N ASN A 76 13.96 -14.31 -15.18
CA ASN A 76 14.04 -14.43 -13.72
C ASN A 76 14.73 -13.22 -13.09
N SER A 77 15.85 -12.75 -13.65
CA SER A 77 16.55 -11.60 -13.10
C SER A 77 15.76 -10.28 -13.21
N LYS A 78 14.91 -10.14 -14.23
CA LYS A 78 13.97 -9.01 -14.32
C LYS A 78 12.94 -9.07 -13.20
N HIS A 79 12.21 -10.17 -13.06
CA HIS A 79 11.16 -10.30 -12.05
C HIS A 79 11.72 -10.15 -10.63
N ASP A 80 12.91 -10.72 -10.36
CA ASP A 80 13.60 -10.58 -9.08
C ASP A 80 13.94 -9.12 -8.76
N ARG A 81 14.37 -8.33 -9.76
CA ARG A 81 14.65 -6.90 -9.56
C ARG A 81 13.39 -6.10 -9.22
N TYR A 82 12.28 -6.34 -9.92
CA TYR A 82 11.00 -5.68 -9.62
C TYR A 82 10.46 -6.11 -8.25
N ARG A 83 10.54 -7.41 -7.93
CA ARG A 83 10.15 -7.95 -6.62
C ARG A 83 10.94 -7.30 -5.50
N SER A 84 12.27 -7.30 -5.58
CA SER A 84 13.15 -6.73 -4.58
C SER A 84 12.90 -5.23 -4.39
N TYR A 85 12.71 -4.48 -5.49
CA TYR A 85 12.33 -3.08 -5.42
C TYR A 85 11.01 -2.88 -4.66
N LEU A 86 9.95 -3.58 -5.06
CA LEU A 86 8.64 -3.45 -4.42
C LEU A 86 8.64 -3.94 -2.96
N ASP A 87 9.46 -4.93 -2.59
CA ASP A 87 9.62 -5.36 -1.20
C ASP A 87 10.25 -4.26 -0.32
N ASN A 88 11.25 -3.55 -0.85
CA ASN A 88 11.82 -2.39 -0.16
C ASN A 88 10.79 -1.25 -0.05
N VAL A 89 10.06 -0.97 -1.13
CA VAL A 89 9.01 0.06 -1.10
C VAL A 89 7.88 -0.34 -0.14
N ARG A 90 7.51 -1.62 -0.04
CA ARG A 90 6.53 -2.12 0.95
C ARG A 90 6.98 -1.82 2.38
N SER A 91 8.26 -2.00 2.69
CA SER A 91 8.81 -1.66 4.01
C SER A 91 8.72 -0.16 4.32
N ILE A 92 8.97 0.69 3.32
CA ILE A 92 8.84 2.15 3.45
C ILE A 92 7.36 2.55 3.60
N ALA A 93 6.51 2.05 2.73
CA ALA A 93 5.06 2.28 2.74
C ALA A 93 4.41 1.89 4.07
N ALA A 94 4.80 0.73 4.63
CA ALA A 94 4.32 0.26 5.93
C ALA A 94 4.84 1.12 7.10
N SER A 95 6.05 1.67 7.00
CA SER A 95 6.57 2.62 7.98
C SER A 95 5.77 3.93 7.97
N SER A 96 5.57 4.50 6.78
CA SER A 96 4.80 5.73 6.58
C SER A 96 3.33 5.56 7.00
N ASP A 97 2.68 4.43 6.68
CA ASP A 97 1.34 4.10 7.19
C ASP A 97 1.32 4.00 8.74
N GLY A 98 2.39 3.45 9.33
CA GLY A 98 2.61 3.46 10.76
C GLY A 98 2.71 4.87 11.36
N VAL A 99 3.37 5.80 10.66
CA VAL A 99 3.44 7.22 11.04
C VAL A 99 2.03 7.83 11.07
N GLY A 100 1.19 7.51 10.09
CA GLY A 100 -0.21 7.97 10.04
C GLY A 100 -1.04 7.46 11.21
N LYS A 101 -0.91 6.17 11.53
CA LYS A 101 -1.56 5.56 12.71
C LYS A 101 -1.14 6.22 14.02
N ASP A 102 0.14 6.50 14.17
CA ASP A 102 0.68 7.15 15.38
C ASP A 102 0.29 8.63 15.46
N LEU A 103 0.19 9.32 14.31
CA LEU A 103 -0.36 10.68 14.23
C LEU A 103 -1.82 10.68 14.71
N ASN A 104 -2.66 9.80 14.15
CA ASN A 104 -4.07 9.71 14.53
C ASN A 104 -4.24 9.45 16.03
N ARG A 105 -3.48 8.50 16.60
CA ARG A 105 -3.46 8.24 18.05
C ARG A 105 -3.03 9.47 18.86
N THR A 106 -2.03 10.20 18.37
CA THR A 106 -1.49 11.39 19.03
C THR A 106 -2.50 12.53 19.03
N LEU A 107 -3.18 12.76 17.90
CA LEU A 107 -4.22 13.77 17.79
C LEU A 107 -5.45 13.39 18.62
N ALA A 108 -5.88 12.12 18.60
CA ALA A 108 -7.04 11.64 19.36
C ALA A 108 -6.80 11.51 20.88
N ALA A 109 -5.56 11.62 21.35
CA ALA A 109 -5.22 11.45 22.77
C ALA A 109 -5.94 12.48 23.66
N THR A 110 -6.55 12.01 24.75
CA THR A 110 -7.15 12.86 25.78
C THR A 110 -6.10 13.26 26.82
N GLY A 111 -6.16 14.51 27.29
CA GLY A 111 -5.25 15.03 28.32
C GLY A 111 -3.78 15.18 27.88
N ILE A 112 -3.49 15.08 26.58
CA ILE A 112 -2.15 15.33 26.06
C ILE A 112 -1.81 16.82 26.21
N LYS A 113 -0.66 17.11 26.82
CA LYS A 113 -0.13 18.47 26.90
C LYS A 113 0.39 18.91 25.52
N GLU A 114 0.27 20.19 25.23
CA GLU A 114 0.73 20.76 23.96
C GLU A 114 2.19 20.43 23.64
N SER A 115 3.10 20.59 24.59
CA SER A 115 4.52 20.26 24.40
C SER A 115 4.76 18.77 24.09
N ALA A 116 3.93 17.88 24.65
CA ALA A 116 4.01 16.45 24.37
C ALA A 116 3.43 16.11 22.99
N LEU A 117 2.34 16.79 22.58
CA LEU A 117 1.80 16.69 21.22
C LEU A 117 2.86 17.12 20.20
N GLU A 118 3.42 18.31 20.38
CA GLU A 118 4.43 18.88 19.49
C GLU A 118 5.65 17.98 19.36
N SER A 119 6.17 17.47 20.48
CA SER A 119 7.30 16.54 20.50
C SER A 119 7.00 15.26 19.72
N LYS A 120 5.82 14.66 19.93
CA LYS A 120 5.38 13.47 19.19
C LYS A 120 5.24 13.73 17.70
N VAL A 121 4.56 14.80 17.29
CA VAL A 121 4.38 15.13 15.86
C VAL A 121 5.73 15.44 15.19
N THR A 122 6.65 16.08 15.91
CA THR A 122 8.02 16.33 15.42
C THR A 122 8.81 15.03 15.25
N ALA A 123 8.69 14.08 16.18
CA ALA A 123 9.31 12.76 16.05
C ALA A 123 8.74 11.96 14.85
N LEU A 124 7.43 12.08 14.60
CA LEU A 124 6.78 11.51 13.42
C LEU A 124 7.32 12.13 12.12
N ALA A 125 7.48 13.45 12.07
CA ALA A 125 8.10 14.12 10.93
C ALA A 125 9.53 13.62 10.67
N ALA A 126 10.33 13.43 11.73
CA ALA A 126 11.69 12.91 11.62
C ALA A 126 11.72 11.46 11.11
N ARG A 127 10.76 10.62 11.53
CA ARG A 127 10.62 9.26 11.01
C ARG A 127 10.26 9.26 9.53
N GLU A 128 9.36 10.13 9.09
CA GLU A 128 9.03 10.26 7.67
C GLU A 128 10.22 10.76 6.84
N GLN A 129 11.07 11.64 7.41
CA GLN A 129 12.33 12.03 6.76
C GLN A 129 13.31 10.86 6.60
N GLN A 130 13.33 9.90 7.53
CA GLN A 130 14.09 8.66 7.36
C GLN A 130 13.51 7.82 6.23
N ASP A 131 12.19 7.78 6.08
CA ASP A 131 11.51 7.09 4.97
C ASP A 131 11.86 7.72 3.61
N VAL A 132 11.95 9.05 3.53
CA VAL A 132 12.49 9.76 2.36
C VAL A 132 13.94 9.35 2.06
N ALA A 133 14.81 9.30 3.07
CA ALA A 133 16.21 8.92 2.89
C ALA A 133 16.33 7.47 2.38
N ARG A 134 15.59 6.54 3.02
CA ARG A 134 15.53 5.14 2.58
C ARG A 134 15.02 5.00 1.14
N ALA A 135 14.03 5.80 0.74
CA ALA A 135 13.53 5.80 -0.62
C ALA A 135 14.59 6.26 -1.62
N ARG A 136 15.30 7.37 -1.34
CA ARG A 136 16.38 7.90 -2.19
C ARG A 136 17.55 6.93 -2.38
N ASP A 137 17.80 6.08 -1.39
CA ASP A 137 18.87 5.06 -1.46
C ASP A 137 18.47 3.83 -2.30
N LEU A 138 17.20 3.71 -2.71
CA LEU A 138 16.76 2.61 -3.57
C LEU A 138 17.20 2.83 -5.03
N ASN A 139 17.42 1.73 -5.73
CA ASN A 139 17.70 1.73 -7.17
C ASN A 139 16.50 1.14 -7.93
N PRO A 140 15.54 1.96 -8.41
CA PRO A 140 14.36 1.45 -9.09
C PRO A 140 14.74 0.77 -10.42
N PRO A 141 13.90 -0.16 -10.91
CA PRO A 141 13.92 -0.59 -12.31
C PRO A 141 13.83 0.64 -13.24
N GLY A 142 14.54 0.60 -14.37
CA GLY A 142 14.65 1.74 -15.29
C GLY A 142 13.30 2.39 -15.65
N PRO A 143 12.28 1.61 -16.02
CA PRO A 143 10.96 2.15 -16.35
C PRO A 143 10.19 2.77 -15.17
N LEU A 144 10.48 2.35 -13.92
CA LEU A 144 9.81 2.84 -12.71
C LEU A 144 10.47 4.08 -12.08
N ARG A 145 11.41 4.72 -12.77
CA ARG A 145 12.17 5.85 -12.21
C ARG A 145 11.29 7.07 -11.94
N VAL A 146 10.34 7.35 -12.83
CA VAL A 146 9.45 8.52 -12.70
C VAL A 146 8.51 8.32 -11.50
N GLU A 147 7.91 7.15 -11.38
CA GLU A 147 7.05 6.78 -10.26
C GLU A 147 7.82 6.77 -8.95
N HIS A 148 9.09 6.34 -8.98
CA HIS A 148 9.96 6.38 -7.81
C HIS A 148 10.29 7.82 -7.37
N ASP A 149 10.50 8.74 -8.30
CA ASP A 149 10.70 10.15 -7.98
C ASP A 149 9.44 10.73 -7.31
N HIS A 150 8.24 10.40 -7.81
CA HIS A 150 6.98 10.79 -7.19
C HIS A 150 6.77 10.17 -5.80
N LEU A 151 7.17 8.92 -5.60
CA LEU A 151 7.19 8.30 -4.26
C LEU A 151 8.02 9.15 -3.28
N ILE A 152 9.22 9.58 -3.70
CA ILE A 152 10.09 10.43 -2.90
C ILE A 152 9.43 11.80 -2.62
N GLU A 153 8.81 12.43 -3.62
CA GLU A 153 8.10 13.71 -3.48
C GLU A 153 6.95 13.61 -2.47
N VAL A 154 6.16 12.54 -2.54
CA VAL A 154 5.04 12.29 -1.62
C VAL A 154 5.54 12.13 -0.17
N LEU A 155 6.58 11.33 0.05
CA LEU A 155 7.18 11.16 1.39
C LEU A 155 7.76 12.49 1.92
N GLN A 156 8.35 13.32 1.05
CA GLN A 156 8.82 14.65 1.44
C GLN A 156 7.67 15.59 1.82
N LEU A 157 6.56 15.54 1.07
CA LEU A 157 5.35 16.29 1.39
C LEU A 157 4.81 15.88 2.75
N ARG A 158 4.74 14.56 3.05
CA ARG A 158 4.33 14.04 4.36
C ARG A 158 5.21 14.55 5.49
N ALA A 159 6.53 14.42 5.35
CA ALA A 159 7.48 14.90 6.34
C ALA A 159 7.36 16.41 6.60
N SER A 160 7.24 17.19 5.52
CA SER A 160 7.09 18.64 5.59
C SER A 160 5.76 19.05 6.22
N ALA A 161 4.67 18.38 5.86
CA ALA A 161 3.35 18.64 6.41
C ALA A 161 3.25 18.28 7.89
N LEU A 162 3.86 17.17 8.35
CA LEU A 162 3.98 16.84 9.77
C LEU A 162 4.77 17.90 10.55
N SER A 163 5.90 18.37 9.99
CA SER A 163 6.68 19.46 10.58
C SER A 163 5.87 20.76 10.68
N ARG A 164 5.15 21.13 9.61
CA ARG A 164 4.26 22.30 9.58
C ARG A 164 3.10 22.17 10.55
N LEU A 165 2.51 20.97 10.69
CA LEU A 165 1.44 20.69 11.64
C LEU A 165 1.91 20.93 13.07
N SER A 166 3.09 20.41 13.43
CA SER A 166 3.75 20.69 14.72
C SER A 166 3.95 22.20 14.93
N GLY A 167 4.47 22.89 13.91
CA GLY A 167 4.64 24.35 13.94
C GLY A 167 3.33 25.13 14.10
N ALA A 168 2.23 24.66 13.48
CA ALA A 168 0.91 25.27 13.62
C ALA A 168 0.36 25.14 15.03
N PHE A 169 0.50 23.98 15.68
CA PHE A 169 0.15 23.83 17.10
C PHE A 169 0.92 24.83 17.96
N ARG A 170 2.25 24.86 17.83
CA ARG A 170 3.11 25.80 18.57
C ARG A 170 2.74 27.27 18.33
N GLN A 171 2.44 27.64 17.08
CA GLN A 171 2.03 29.00 16.73
C GLN A 171 0.71 29.40 17.41
N THR A 172 -0.19 28.43 17.61
CA THR A 172 -1.49 28.64 18.23
C THR A 172 -1.52 28.45 19.74
N ALA A 173 -0.39 28.10 20.37
CA ALA A 173 -0.23 27.83 21.82
C ALA A 173 -0.92 28.83 22.75
N THR A 174 -0.87 30.10 22.36
CA THR A 174 -1.37 31.24 23.16
C THR A 174 -2.58 31.91 22.52
N ALA A 175 -3.10 31.35 21.43
CA ALA A 175 -4.27 31.87 20.75
C ALA A 175 -5.53 31.65 21.60
N LYS A 176 -6.51 32.53 21.43
CA LYS A 176 -7.80 32.46 22.14
C LYS A 176 -8.96 32.04 21.23
N ASP A 177 -8.79 32.21 19.92
CA ASP A 177 -9.79 31.84 18.93
C ASP A 177 -9.53 30.42 18.43
N ALA A 178 -10.38 29.50 18.90
CA ALA A 178 -10.33 28.11 18.52
C ALA A 178 -10.58 27.91 17.01
N THR A 179 -11.50 28.67 16.41
CA THR A 179 -11.88 28.50 15.00
C THR A 179 -10.75 28.94 14.08
N THR A 180 -10.12 30.08 14.37
CA THR A 180 -8.95 30.54 13.59
C THR A 180 -7.76 29.58 13.75
N SER A 181 -7.52 29.08 14.97
CA SER A 181 -6.44 28.12 15.24
C SER A 181 -6.68 26.78 14.56
N GLY A 182 -7.90 26.24 14.68
CA GLY A 182 -8.31 25.01 14.02
C GLY A 182 -8.23 25.10 12.50
N ARG A 183 -8.53 26.27 11.91
CA ARG A 183 -8.35 26.50 10.46
C ARG A 183 -6.88 26.44 10.06
N LEU A 184 -5.99 27.11 10.79
CA LEU A 184 -4.55 27.09 10.50
C LEU A 184 -3.98 25.66 10.55
N ILE A 185 -4.39 24.88 11.56
CA ILE A 185 -3.97 23.49 11.75
C ILE A 185 -4.55 22.61 10.64
N ALA A 186 -5.84 22.78 10.29
CA ALA A 186 -6.48 22.07 9.18
C ALA A 186 -5.78 22.31 7.84
N ASP A 187 -5.35 23.54 7.56
CA ASP A 187 -4.59 23.84 6.35
C ASP A 187 -3.30 23.01 6.25
N GLN A 188 -2.66 22.69 7.38
CA GLN A 188 -1.49 21.81 7.39
C GLN A 188 -1.88 20.34 7.26
N ALA A 189 -2.95 19.90 7.94
CA ALA A 189 -3.44 18.54 7.86
C ALA A 189 -3.91 18.15 6.43
N ARG A 190 -4.48 19.10 5.68
CA ARG A 190 -4.90 18.88 4.29
C ARG A 190 -3.74 18.55 3.35
N LEU A 191 -2.52 19.00 3.65
CA LEU A 191 -1.32 18.60 2.89
C LEU A 191 -1.04 17.10 3.04
N LEU A 192 -1.35 16.51 4.19
CA LEU A 192 -1.21 15.06 4.41
C LEU A 192 -2.27 14.29 3.59
N VAL A 193 -3.52 14.79 3.55
CA VAL A 193 -4.56 14.23 2.67
C VAL A 193 -4.14 14.30 1.20
N ALA A 194 -3.61 15.45 0.75
CA ALA A 194 -3.11 15.61 -0.61
C ALA A 194 -1.96 14.63 -0.90
N SER A 195 -1.09 14.35 0.08
CA SER A 195 -0.02 13.37 -0.08
C SER A 195 -0.54 11.95 -0.32
N ASP A 196 -1.67 11.57 0.29
CA ASP A 196 -2.28 10.25 0.09
C ASP A 196 -2.88 10.14 -1.31
N VAL A 197 -3.55 11.21 -1.79
CA VAL A 197 -4.03 11.27 -3.17
C VAL A 197 -2.87 11.18 -4.17
N ASN A 198 -1.78 11.89 -3.90
CA ASN A 198 -0.60 11.86 -4.77
C ASN A 198 0.13 10.50 -4.74
N TRP A 199 0.13 9.79 -3.61
CA TRP A 199 0.64 8.40 -3.53
C TRP A 199 -0.11 7.50 -4.51
N ASP A 200 -1.43 7.54 -4.47
CA ASP A 200 -2.28 6.72 -5.33
C ASP A 200 -2.10 7.11 -6.81
N PHE A 201 -2.22 8.41 -7.10
CA PHE A 201 -2.28 8.92 -8.48
C PHE A 201 -0.94 8.91 -9.21
N TYR A 202 0.16 9.30 -8.54
CA TYR A 202 1.47 9.46 -9.21
C TYR A 202 2.42 8.28 -9.02
N PHE A 203 2.25 7.49 -7.96
CA PHE A 203 3.11 6.34 -7.69
C PHE A 203 2.37 5.01 -7.92
N LYS A 204 1.30 4.75 -7.18
CA LYS A 204 0.69 3.41 -7.11
C LYS A 204 0.04 2.99 -8.42
N GLU A 205 -0.88 3.79 -8.96
CA GLU A 205 -1.59 3.46 -10.19
C GLU A 205 -0.64 3.39 -11.40
N PRO A 206 0.27 4.37 -11.63
CA PRO A 206 1.24 4.29 -12.72
C PRO A 206 2.20 3.11 -12.57
N THR A 207 2.68 2.81 -11.35
CA THR A 207 3.54 1.63 -11.12
C THR A 207 2.80 0.34 -11.46
N GLN A 208 1.51 0.22 -11.09
CA GLN A 208 0.70 -0.94 -11.46
C GLN A 208 0.52 -1.07 -12.97
N GLN A 209 0.40 0.05 -13.68
CA GLN A 209 0.30 0.07 -15.13
C GLN A 209 1.63 -0.36 -15.77
N GLU A 210 2.75 0.22 -15.33
CA GLU A 210 4.08 -0.13 -15.85
C GLU A 210 4.43 -1.60 -15.59
N LEU A 211 4.06 -2.15 -14.43
CA LEU A 211 4.22 -3.60 -14.16
C LEU A 211 3.48 -4.47 -15.19
N LYS A 212 2.26 -4.08 -15.58
CA LYS A 212 1.50 -4.79 -16.63
C LYS A 212 2.17 -4.64 -17.99
N ASP A 213 2.60 -3.44 -18.35
CA ASP A 213 3.26 -3.15 -19.63
C ASP A 213 4.60 -3.90 -19.75
N GLN A 214 5.27 -4.13 -18.62
CA GLN A 214 6.50 -4.91 -18.53
C GLN A 214 6.27 -6.42 -18.44
N GLY A 215 5.03 -6.89 -18.38
CA GLY A 215 4.67 -8.30 -18.25
C GLY A 215 5.04 -8.92 -16.90
N VAL A 216 5.14 -8.10 -15.84
CA VAL A 216 5.55 -8.50 -14.49
C VAL A 216 4.32 -8.61 -13.60
N SER A 217 3.88 -9.83 -13.29
CA SER A 217 2.62 -10.08 -12.56
C SER A 217 2.77 -10.84 -11.25
N ASP A 218 3.90 -11.50 -11.02
CA ASP A 218 4.14 -12.39 -9.88
C ASP A 218 4.92 -11.73 -8.73
N VAL A 219 5.10 -10.41 -8.77
CA VAL A 219 5.89 -9.62 -7.79
C VAL A 219 5.06 -9.08 -6.62
N GLY A 220 3.77 -9.42 -6.56
CA GLY A 220 2.80 -8.93 -5.58
C GLY A 220 2.24 -7.54 -5.91
N ALA A 221 1.22 -7.12 -5.17
CA ALA A 221 0.60 -5.80 -5.38
C ALA A 221 1.57 -4.65 -5.04
N VAL A 222 1.43 -3.54 -5.75
CA VAL A 222 2.10 -2.28 -5.39
C VAL A 222 1.57 -1.83 -4.04
N PRO A 223 2.45 -1.49 -3.07
CA PRO A 223 2.02 -1.18 -1.71
C PRO A 223 1.13 0.04 -1.64
N ASP A 224 0.18 -0.03 -0.71
CA ASP A 224 -0.61 1.12 -0.26
C ASP A 224 0.10 1.85 0.88
N SER A 225 -0.19 3.14 1.05
CA SER A 225 0.27 3.92 2.19
C SER A 225 -0.59 5.16 2.36
N ASN A 226 -1.28 5.27 3.50
CA ASN A 226 -2.12 6.42 3.83
C ASN A 226 -1.70 7.02 5.18
N ILE A 227 -1.38 8.32 5.21
CA ILE A 227 -1.14 9.04 6.47
C ILE A 227 -2.46 9.41 7.15
N ILE A 228 -3.46 9.83 6.38
CA ILE A 228 -4.77 10.23 6.88
C ILE A 228 -5.82 9.22 6.41
N SER A 229 -6.24 8.34 7.32
CA SER A 229 -7.23 7.29 7.01
C SER A 229 -8.62 7.84 6.65
N ASN A 230 -8.96 9.06 7.10
CA ASN A 230 -10.17 9.77 6.67
C ASN A 230 -9.85 11.25 6.43
N PRO A 231 -10.02 11.77 5.19
CA PRO A 231 -9.85 13.18 4.87
C PRO A 231 -10.61 14.16 5.78
N ASP A 232 -11.75 13.78 6.35
CA ASP A 232 -12.52 14.64 7.26
C ASP A 232 -11.74 14.98 8.54
N LEU A 233 -10.74 14.18 8.90
CA LEU A 233 -9.83 14.47 10.01
C LEU A 233 -9.05 15.76 9.77
N ALA A 234 -8.79 16.11 8.51
CA ALA A 234 -8.14 17.37 8.15
C ALA A 234 -9.13 18.54 8.03
N SER A 235 -10.40 18.36 8.42
CA SER A 235 -11.39 19.44 8.39
C SER A 235 -11.08 20.50 9.45
N THR A 236 -11.53 21.73 9.19
CA THR A 236 -11.42 22.84 10.14
C THR A 236 -12.13 22.53 11.46
N GLN A 237 -13.30 21.88 11.40
CA GLN A 237 -14.03 21.49 12.60
C GLN A 237 -13.25 20.48 13.43
N ALA A 238 -12.79 19.37 12.83
CA ALA A 238 -12.02 18.34 13.53
C ALA A 238 -10.76 18.91 14.19
N MET A 239 -10.00 19.75 13.46
CA MET A 239 -8.79 20.37 14.00
C MET A 239 -9.08 21.46 15.06
N THR A 240 -10.25 22.11 14.99
CA THR A 240 -10.71 23.00 16.07
C THR A 240 -10.95 22.19 17.35
N ASP A 241 -11.58 21.03 17.26
CA ASP A 241 -11.85 20.17 18.42
C ASP A 241 -10.57 19.56 19.00
N VAL A 242 -9.63 19.18 18.15
CA VAL A 242 -8.27 18.78 18.58
C VAL A 242 -7.57 19.93 19.31
N TRP A 243 -7.59 21.14 18.74
CA TRP A 243 -6.96 22.30 19.34
C TRP A 243 -7.54 22.61 20.73
N ARG A 244 -8.87 22.64 20.88
CA ARG A 244 -9.56 22.87 22.16
C ARG A 244 -9.18 21.83 23.21
N ARG A 245 -9.08 20.56 22.80
CA ARG A 245 -8.69 19.46 23.69
C ARG A 245 -7.25 19.64 24.20
N VAL A 246 -6.32 20.00 23.34
CA VAL A 246 -4.89 20.17 23.65
C VAL A 246 -4.64 21.40 24.54
N HIS A 247 -5.33 22.51 24.27
CA HIS A 247 -5.17 23.79 25.01
C HIS A 247 -5.91 23.82 26.34
N GLY A 248 -6.68 22.78 26.63
CA GLY A 248 -7.21 22.58 27.95
C GLY A 248 -8.44 23.42 28.30
N ALA A 249 -9.59 22.75 28.14
CA ALA A 249 -10.47 22.52 29.29
C ALA A 249 -9.76 21.81 30.50
N ALA A 250 -8.43 21.72 30.51
CA ALA A 250 -7.52 21.24 31.54
C ALA A 250 -7.16 22.30 32.59
N THR A 251 -7.95 23.38 32.71
CA THR A 251 -8.31 23.90 34.03
C THR A 251 -9.65 23.27 34.45
N GLY A 252 -9.61 22.03 34.95
CA GLY A 252 -10.68 21.44 35.75
C GLY A 252 -12.09 21.37 35.13
N GLY A 253 -12.23 21.40 33.80
CA GLY A 253 -13.51 21.18 33.14
C GLY A 253 -13.61 19.73 32.67
N ALA A 254 -14.67 19.01 33.08
CA ALA A 254 -15.05 17.78 32.40
C ALA A 254 -15.12 18.03 30.88
N PRO A 255 -14.82 17.04 30.01
CA PRO A 255 -14.98 17.18 28.56
C PRO A 255 -16.32 17.87 28.28
N THR A 256 -16.28 19.08 27.75
CA THR A 256 -17.48 19.88 27.55
C THR A 256 -18.10 19.42 26.24
N GLY A 257 -19.30 18.84 26.30
CA GLY A 257 -20.04 18.27 25.17
C GLY A 257 -20.19 16.74 25.30
N LYS A 258 -21.22 16.19 24.69
CA LYS A 258 -21.57 14.77 24.84
C LYS A 258 -20.68 13.94 23.91
N HIS A 259 -20.10 12.87 24.44
CA HIS A 259 -19.49 11.80 23.63
C HIS A 259 -20.46 10.64 23.60
N GLY A 260 -20.60 9.97 22.46
CA GLY A 260 -21.58 8.90 22.36
C GLY A 260 -21.47 8.06 21.10
N SER A 261 -21.63 6.76 21.24
CA SER A 261 -21.78 5.82 20.15
C SER A 261 -23.08 5.04 20.33
N ALA A 262 -23.85 4.85 19.28
CA ALA A 262 -25.17 4.26 19.38
C ALA A 262 -25.35 3.17 18.33
N LEU A 263 -25.67 1.96 18.78
CA LEU A 263 -26.12 0.90 17.89
C LEU A 263 -27.51 1.27 17.34
N THR A 264 -27.57 1.51 16.04
CA THR A 264 -28.80 1.98 15.38
C THR A 264 -29.62 0.85 14.80
N SER A 265 -28.94 -0.11 14.15
CA SER A 265 -29.60 -1.30 13.61
C SER A 265 -28.62 -2.41 13.27
N VAL A 266 -29.13 -3.63 13.25
CA VAL A 266 -28.46 -4.80 12.70
C VAL A 266 -29.35 -5.39 11.61
N THR A 267 -28.79 -5.61 10.43
CA THR A 267 -29.48 -6.15 9.25
C THR A 267 -28.79 -7.43 8.81
N ALA A 268 -29.54 -8.52 8.68
CA ALA A 268 -29.04 -9.77 8.11
C ALA A 268 -29.15 -9.74 6.58
N LEU A 269 -28.06 -10.10 5.90
CA LEU A 269 -27.95 -10.20 4.44
C LEU A 269 -27.76 -11.68 4.03
N PRO A 270 -28.21 -12.08 2.82
CA PRO A 270 -28.78 -11.25 1.76
C PRO A 270 -30.26 -10.88 1.95
N ASP A 271 -30.93 -11.42 2.97
CA ASP A 271 -32.37 -11.22 3.23
C ASP A 271 -32.80 -9.74 3.41
N GLY A 272 -31.84 -8.84 3.68
CA GLY A 272 -32.12 -7.42 3.95
C GLY A 272 -32.93 -7.21 5.23
N LYS A 273 -32.95 -8.22 6.13
CA LYS A 273 -33.85 -8.25 7.28
C LYS A 273 -33.26 -7.50 8.47
N LYS A 274 -33.87 -6.37 8.81
CA LYS A 274 -33.54 -5.63 10.05
C LYS A 274 -34.02 -6.42 11.27
N LEU A 275 -33.13 -6.72 12.20
CA LEU A 275 -33.42 -7.51 13.38
C LEU A 275 -34.17 -6.70 14.44
N ASN A 276 -35.13 -7.34 15.09
CA ASN A 276 -35.90 -6.78 16.20
C ASN A 276 -35.32 -7.25 17.55
N PRO A 277 -34.74 -6.35 18.37
CA PRO A 277 -34.12 -6.74 19.64
C PRO A 277 -35.14 -7.14 20.72
N SER A 278 -36.39 -6.68 20.60
CA SER A 278 -37.50 -7.07 21.48
C SER A 278 -38.36 -8.21 20.93
N GLY A 279 -38.05 -8.72 19.75
CA GLY A 279 -38.81 -9.75 19.06
C GLY A 279 -38.56 -11.17 19.58
N ALA A 280 -39.50 -12.07 19.28
CA ALA A 280 -39.28 -13.50 19.42
C ALA A 280 -38.30 -14.00 18.33
N ALA A 281 -37.74 -15.20 18.53
CA ALA A 281 -36.78 -15.77 17.58
C ALA A 281 -37.41 -15.99 16.17
N SER A 282 -38.72 -16.23 16.12
CA SER A 282 -39.52 -16.30 14.88
C SER A 282 -39.54 -14.98 14.11
N ASP A 283 -39.51 -13.83 14.80
CA ASP A 283 -39.53 -12.51 14.17
C ASP A 283 -38.21 -12.25 13.42
N ASN A 284 -37.13 -12.88 13.88
CA ASN A 284 -35.78 -12.79 13.33
C ASN A 284 -35.32 -14.13 12.71
N GLN A 285 -36.19 -14.78 11.94
CA GLN A 285 -35.77 -15.88 11.08
C GLN A 285 -34.84 -15.36 9.97
N ILE A 286 -33.67 -15.98 9.82
CA ILE A 286 -32.59 -15.60 8.88
C ILE A 286 -32.28 -16.81 7.99
N THR A 287 -32.26 -16.59 6.68
CA THR A 287 -31.85 -17.60 5.70
C THR A 287 -30.34 -17.78 5.74
N ALA A 288 -29.90 -18.98 6.09
CA ALA A 288 -28.49 -19.32 6.10
C ALA A 288 -27.96 -19.53 4.69
N SER A 289 -26.84 -18.88 4.38
CA SER A 289 -26.12 -19.02 3.11
C SER A 289 -24.62 -18.78 3.32
N THR A 290 -23.80 -19.09 2.32
CA THR A 290 -22.37 -18.75 2.33
C THR A 290 -22.11 -17.25 2.30
N ASP A 291 -23.07 -16.48 1.79
CA ASP A 291 -23.01 -15.02 1.69
C ASP A 291 -23.63 -14.33 2.90
N LEU A 292 -23.97 -15.09 3.95
CA LEU A 292 -24.54 -14.54 5.17
C LEU A 292 -23.63 -13.45 5.74
N ALA A 293 -24.22 -12.29 5.96
CA ALA A 293 -23.56 -11.18 6.62
C ALA A 293 -24.47 -10.47 7.62
N PHE A 294 -23.86 -9.89 8.65
CA PHE A 294 -24.54 -8.93 9.52
C PHE A 294 -23.98 -7.53 9.24
N GLN A 295 -24.86 -6.67 8.75
CA GLN A 295 -24.59 -5.27 8.55
C GLN A 295 -25.03 -4.49 9.79
N VAL A 296 -24.08 -3.87 10.48
CA VAL A 296 -24.30 -3.16 11.75
C VAL A 296 -24.13 -1.67 11.50
N ALA A 297 -25.19 -0.88 11.74
CA ALA A 297 -25.18 0.56 11.66
C ALA A 297 -24.93 1.16 13.05
N VAL A 298 -23.89 1.97 13.17
CA VAL A 298 -23.49 2.69 14.38
C VAL A 298 -23.56 4.17 14.09
N THR A 299 -24.20 4.93 14.97
CA THR A 299 -24.29 6.40 14.89
C THR A 299 -23.47 7.03 15.99
N ASP A 300 -22.76 8.11 15.68
CA ASP A 300 -22.20 8.97 16.70
C ASP A 300 -23.33 9.79 17.33
N SER A 301 -23.65 9.48 18.58
CA SER A 301 -24.71 10.16 19.33
C SER A 301 -24.20 11.33 20.17
N GLY A 302 -22.90 11.63 20.06
CA GLY A 302 -22.26 12.77 20.69
C GLY A 302 -22.26 14.03 19.83
N ASP A 303 -21.60 15.05 20.37
CA ASP A 303 -21.34 16.35 19.76
C ASP A 303 -19.94 16.41 19.11
N PHE A 304 -19.15 15.33 19.23
CA PHE A 304 -17.76 15.26 18.79
C PHE A 304 -17.53 14.04 17.93
N GLN A 305 -16.66 14.21 16.92
CA GLN A 305 -16.15 13.10 16.13
C GLN A 305 -15.45 12.07 17.02
N GLU A 306 -15.87 10.81 16.88
CA GLU A 306 -15.30 9.68 17.59
C GLU A 306 -14.35 8.85 16.71
N PHE A 307 -13.35 8.25 17.36
CA PHE A 307 -12.27 7.52 16.68
C PHE A 307 -12.21 6.07 17.15
N ASN A 308 -11.79 5.18 16.25
CA ASN A 308 -11.47 3.79 16.58
C ASN A 308 -12.62 3.05 17.30
N VAL A 309 -13.87 3.33 16.94
CA VAL A 309 -15.06 2.75 17.56
C VAL A 309 -15.10 1.25 17.24
N GLY A 310 -14.87 0.41 18.26
CA GLY A 310 -14.88 -1.04 18.12
C GLY A 310 -16.30 -1.57 18.00
N VAL A 311 -16.53 -2.52 17.12
CA VAL A 311 -17.82 -3.22 16.99
C VAL A 311 -17.55 -4.72 17.08
N THR A 312 -18.25 -5.38 18.00
CA THR A 312 -18.13 -6.82 18.22
C THR A 312 -19.46 -7.49 17.96
N LEU A 313 -19.44 -8.52 17.10
CA LEU A 313 -20.58 -9.41 16.87
C LEU A 313 -20.29 -10.74 17.57
N THR A 314 -21.19 -11.17 18.43
CA THR A 314 -21.13 -12.46 19.13
C THR A 314 -22.36 -13.30 18.80
N ILE A 315 -22.15 -14.51 18.30
CA ILE A 315 -23.22 -15.50 18.09
C ILE A 315 -23.02 -16.63 19.10
N GLN A 316 -24.01 -16.83 19.96
CA GLN A 316 -23.95 -17.89 20.97
C GLN A 316 -23.94 -19.27 20.30
N LYS A 317 -22.99 -20.12 20.69
CA LYS A 317 -22.82 -21.47 20.16
C LYS A 317 -22.18 -22.34 21.23
N SER A 318 -22.69 -23.56 21.41
CA SER A 318 -22.05 -24.57 22.27
C SER A 318 -20.96 -25.30 21.48
N THR A 319 -19.74 -25.49 21.98
CA THR A 319 -19.19 -25.16 23.30
C THR A 319 -18.53 -23.77 23.39
N LYS A 320 -18.26 -23.11 22.24
CA LYS A 320 -17.61 -21.80 22.15
C LYS A 320 -18.40 -20.86 21.23
N PRO A 321 -18.67 -19.61 21.65
CA PRO A 321 -19.36 -18.63 20.81
C PRO A 321 -18.48 -18.19 19.63
N ILE A 322 -19.14 -17.77 18.55
CA ILE A 322 -18.49 -17.13 17.40
C ILE A 322 -18.36 -15.65 17.74
N VAL A 323 -17.14 -15.12 17.76
CA VAL A 323 -16.88 -13.71 18.08
C VAL A 323 -16.10 -13.09 16.92
N LEU A 324 -16.64 -12.01 16.37
CA LEU A 324 -16.04 -11.26 15.27
C LEU A 324 -15.86 -9.80 15.66
N HIS A 325 -14.74 -9.20 15.26
CA HIS A 325 -14.41 -7.80 15.56
C HIS A 325 -14.24 -7.00 14.28
N LYS A 326 -14.81 -5.79 14.29
CA LYS A 326 -14.56 -4.74 13.31
C LYS A 326 -14.32 -3.43 14.04
N LYS A 327 -13.82 -2.43 13.32
CA LYS A 327 -13.62 -1.08 13.81
C LYS A 327 -14.15 -0.09 12.80
N ILE A 328 -14.66 1.02 13.31
CA ILE A 328 -14.91 2.24 12.57
C ILE A 328 -13.78 3.19 12.93
N ASP A 329 -12.94 3.53 11.96
CA ASP A 329 -11.73 4.33 12.23
C ASP A 329 -12.07 5.73 12.73
N VAL A 330 -13.14 6.29 12.20
CA VAL A 330 -13.71 7.57 12.61
C VAL A 330 -15.17 7.65 12.23
N ILE A 331 -15.97 8.33 13.05
CA ILE A 331 -17.36 8.67 12.79
C ILE A 331 -17.58 10.12 13.26
N ASN A 332 -18.15 10.97 12.41
CA ASN A 332 -18.43 12.36 12.76
C ASN A 332 -19.67 12.45 13.64
N ALA A 333 -19.79 13.52 14.43
CA ALA A 333 -20.99 13.79 15.25
C ALA A 333 -22.27 13.71 14.41
N GLY A 334 -23.22 12.87 14.83
CA GLY A 334 -24.49 12.62 14.13
C GLY A 334 -24.40 11.77 12.86
N GLU A 335 -23.20 11.38 12.41
CA GLU A 335 -23.01 10.50 11.26
C GLU A 335 -23.36 9.05 11.65
N THR A 336 -23.95 8.30 10.71
CA THR A 336 -24.12 6.85 10.82
C THR A 336 -23.16 6.14 9.89
N LYS A 337 -22.31 5.26 10.43
CA LYS A 337 -21.45 4.37 9.66
C LYS A 337 -21.83 2.92 9.84
N THR A 338 -21.51 2.13 8.83
CA THR A 338 -21.90 0.74 8.75
C THR A 338 -20.68 -0.17 8.67
N VAL A 339 -20.65 -1.20 9.51
CA VAL A 339 -19.67 -2.29 9.43
C VAL A 339 -20.35 -3.59 9.04
N THR A 340 -19.73 -4.37 8.17
CA THR A 340 -20.28 -5.65 7.70
C THR A 340 -19.41 -6.80 8.17
N PHE A 341 -20.04 -7.76 8.85
CA PHE A 341 -19.42 -9.02 9.29
C PHE A 341 -19.80 -10.12 8.31
N THR A 342 -18.80 -10.75 7.69
CA THR A 342 -18.94 -11.86 6.72
C THR A 342 -18.18 -13.09 7.22
N ASN A 343 -18.21 -14.19 6.45
CA ASN A 343 -17.47 -15.43 6.73
C ASN A 343 -17.84 -16.07 8.07
N ILE A 344 -19.14 -16.26 8.29
CA ILE A 344 -19.71 -16.73 9.56
C ILE A 344 -19.97 -18.24 9.49
N ASP A 345 -19.33 -19.01 10.38
CA ASP A 345 -19.52 -20.47 10.46
C ASP A 345 -20.73 -20.86 11.32
N LEU A 346 -21.88 -21.07 10.67
CA LEU A 346 -23.13 -21.47 11.32
C LEU A 346 -23.26 -22.97 11.63
N ASN A 347 -22.22 -23.79 11.43
CA ASN A 347 -22.33 -25.23 11.64
C ASN A 347 -22.91 -25.59 13.01
N GLY A 348 -24.03 -26.32 13.03
CA GLY A 348 -24.70 -26.73 14.27
C GLY A 348 -25.67 -25.71 14.90
N LEU A 349 -26.00 -24.61 14.21
CA LEU A 349 -26.94 -23.58 14.70
C LEU A 349 -28.30 -23.57 13.98
N PHE A 350 -28.53 -24.48 13.04
CA PHE A 350 -29.75 -24.51 12.22
C PHE A 350 -30.99 -24.93 13.01
N GLY A 351 -32.10 -24.22 12.81
CA GLY A 351 -33.41 -24.53 13.40
C GLY A 351 -33.52 -24.30 14.91
N LEU A 352 -32.45 -23.85 15.57
CA LEU A 352 -32.42 -23.60 17.01
C LEU A 352 -32.48 -22.10 17.31
N PRO A 353 -33.33 -21.65 18.26
CA PRO A 353 -33.26 -20.30 18.78
C PRO A 353 -31.86 -20.01 19.34
N THR A 354 -31.19 -19.01 18.77
CA THR A 354 -29.83 -18.60 19.11
C THR A 354 -29.80 -17.11 19.42
N THR A 355 -28.90 -16.67 20.31
CA THR A 355 -28.71 -15.24 20.58
C THR A 355 -27.55 -14.69 19.76
N VAL A 356 -27.84 -13.64 18.99
CA VAL A 356 -26.84 -12.76 18.38
C VAL A 356 -26.75 -11.50 19.22
N LYS A 357 -25.56 -11.18 19.72
CA LYS A 357 -25.28 -9.96 20.47
C LYS A 357 -24.35 -9.07 19.65
N VAL A 358 -24.67 -7.78 19.60
CA VAL A 358 -23.78 -6.75 19.06
C VAL A 358 -23.42 -5.79 20.17
N ASP A 359 -22.13 -5.52 20.30
CA ASP A 359 -21.58 -4.56 21.26
C ASP A 359 -20.73 -3.54 20.50
N VAL A 360 -21.07 -2.25 20.65
CA VAL A 360 -20.23 -1.11 20.26
C VAL A 360 -19.40 -0.71 21.47
N ALA A 361 -18.09 -0.68 21.32
CA ALA A 361 -17.18 -0.33 22.41
C ALA A 361 -17.38 1.15 22.79
N PRO A 362 -17.52 1.47 24.09
CA PRO A 362 -17.68 2.84 24.52
C PRO A 362 -16.51 3.72 24.07
N VAL A 363 -16.83 4.95 23.66
CA VAL A 363 -15.84 5.94 23.26
C VAL A 363 -15.34 6.73 24.48
N PRO A 364 -14.10 7.27 24.48
CA PRO A 364 -13.56 7.97 25.62
C PRO A 364 -14.44 9.15 26.06
N GLY A 365 -14.94 9.12 27.31
CA GLY A 365 -15.79 10.19 27.86
C GLY A 365 -17.29 9.97 27.66
N GLU A 366 -17.69 8.90 26.98
CA GLU A 366 -19.09 8.49 26.86
C GLU A 366 -19.69 8.14 28.22
N ARG A 367 -20.84 8.74 28.52
CA ARG A 367 -21.56 8.52 29.79
C ARG A 367 -22.73 7.57 29.64
N THR A 368 -23.39 7.61 28.49
CA THR A 368 -24.53 6.74 28.18
C THR A 368 -24.03 5.62 27.30
N VAL A 369 -23.92 4.42 27.86
CA VAL A 369 -23.46 3.21 27.13
C VAL A 369 -24.59 2.20 26.90
N THR A 370 -25.80 2.51 27.37
CA THR A 370 -26.96 1.60 27.34
C THR A 370 -27.50 1.38 25.93
N ASN A 371 -27.18 2.29 25.01
CA ASN A 371 -27.54 2.26 23.59
C ASN A 371 -26.42 1.64 22.72
N ASN A 372 -25.36 1.12 23.32
CA ASN A 372 -24.19 0.62 22.58
C ASN A 372 -24.31 -0.88 22.29
N SER A 373 -25.24 -1.57 22.94
CA SER A 373 -25.40 -3.02 22.79
C SER A 373 -26.85 -3.42 22.55
N ALA A 374 -27.06 -4.47 21.77
CA ALA A 374 -28.35 -5.13 21.65
C ALA A 374 -28.18 -6.64 21.50
N GLU A 375 -29.17 -7.38 22.00
CA GLU A 375 -29.29 -8.82 21.83
C GLU A 375 -30.51 -9.13 20.97
N TYR A 376 -30.34 -10.09 20.07
CA TYR A 376 -31.35 -10.53 19.12
C TYR A 376 -31.51 -12.04 19.25
N LYS A 377 -32.71 -12.49 19.57
CA LYS A 377 -33.07 -13.91 19.45
C LYS A 377 -33.33 -14.18 17.97
N VAL A 378 -32.63 -15.13 17.37
CA VAL A 378 -32.70 -15.45 15.94
C VAL A 378 -32.89 -16.95 15.72
N ILE A 379 -33.40 -17.33 14.55
CA ILE A 379 -33.40 -18.72 14.08
C ILE A 379 -32.76 -18.72 12.70
N PHE A 380 -31.72 -19.55 12.52
CA PHE A 380 -31.13 -19.78 11.21
C PHE A 380 -31.88 -20.91 10.51
N SER A 381 -32.53 -20.61 9.38
CA SER A 381 -33.20 -21.61 8.55
C SER A 381 -32.38 -21.88 7.29
N VAL A 382 -32.39 -23.14 6.86
CA VAL A 382 -31.93 -23.47 5.50
C VAL A 382 -32.95 -22.90 4.51
N ALA A 383 -32.47 -22.36 3.40
CA ALA A 383 -33.30 -21.86 2.30
C ALA A 383 -34.24 -22.95 1.76
#